data_AF-A0A1Y1VDC9-F1
#
_entry.id   AF-A0A1Y1VDC9-F1
#
_cell.length_a   1.000
_cell.length_b   1.000
_cell.length_c   1.000
_cell.angle_alpha   90.00
_cell.angle_beta   90.00
_cell.angle_gamma   90.00
#
_symmetry.space_group_name_H-M   'P 1'
#
loop_
_entity.id
_entity.type
_entity.pdbx_description
1 polymer ?
#
loop_
_entity_poly.entity_id
_entity_poly.type
_entity_poly.pdbx_seq_one_letter_code
_entity_poly.pdbx_strand_id
1 'polypeptide(L)'
;MQFKNALLATALLVSVKACSFLPDYPCCQPGAEVVYVDETGNWGVENGNWCGIEPEQPTSGASCWSLPDYPCCNGNDIVYSDESGDWGVENGEWCGIVKQATTQKTTQRTTQKTTQKSTVQPTKTQNNGSYTMKPFEAVCTVNTDQTDCVEAWKQCGGAGMEEKCCQAGTTCKGSEGYKQCEPDVNAELRPATGKGPHGQKWCDTCTVYNEQDGFLWGWEDGKACEIKMCECNDILNNDYMDWEHEYPIGKKVGTTTRYWDCCKPSCSWPEKALVTQPVQQCKIDGITPITNYSAKSGCEGGESYMCLNQQPWAVSEVLSYGYAAASIEGLTEADWCCRCYAITFTEGPARGKQLVVQVTNTGGDLGANHFDLQIPGGGVGIFNGCSTQFNTDTDGWGNRYGGVGKRSECDILPEAIRDACYWRFDWFLGSDNPAMVFDEVECPIELTQNTGCIHK
;
A
#
# COMPACT_ATOMS: atom_id res chain seq x y z
N MET A 1 -27.06 -7.58 -79.44
CA MET A 1 -26.58 -7.65 -78.04
C MET A 1 -26.86 -6.29 -77.41
N GLN A 2 -27.67 -6.10 -76.38
CA GLN A 2 -27.89 -6.85 -75.12
C GLN A 2 -26.65 -6.91 -74.21
N PHE A 3 -26.64 -5.98 -73.25
CA PHE A 3 -26.48 -6.18 -71.80
C PHE A 3 -25.18 -6.71 -71.17
N LYS A 4 -24.81 -6.00 -70.09
CA LYS A 4 -24.04 -6.41 -68.90
C LYS A 4 -22.53 -6.64 -69.13
N ASN A 5 -21.63 -6.26 -68.21
CA ASN A 5 -21.82 -5.50 -66.97
C ASN A 5 -20.58 -4.64 -66.68
N ALA A 6 -20.78 -3.37 -66.32
CA ALA A 6 -19.74 -2.60 -65.64
C ALA A 6 -19.85 -2.89 -64.13
N LEU A 7 -19.00 -3.78 -63.61
CA LEU A 7 -18.70 -3.73 -62.18
C LEU A 7 -17.74 -2.57 -61.94
N LEU A 8 -18.29 -1.42 -61.53
CA LEU A 8 -17.51 -0.55 -60.68
C LEU A 8 -17.24 -1.34 -59.40
N ALA A 9 -15.96 -1.54 -59.07
CA ALA A 9 -15.57 -1.77 -57.69
C ALA A 9 -15.69 -0.44 -56.92
N THR A 10 -16.93 0.01 -56.71
CA THR A 10 -17.21 0.97 -55.63
C THR A 10 -16.86 0.28 -54.34
N ALA A 11 -15.64 0.53 -53.84
CA ALA A 11 -15.34 0.26 -52.45
C ALA A 11 -16.43 0.98 -51.64
N LEU A 12 -17.27 0.22 -50.93
CA LEU A 12 -18.03 0.82 -49.85
C LEU A 12 -16.98 1.24 -48.82
N LEU A 13 -16.69 2.55 -48.83
CA LEU A 13 -16.30 3.24 -47.61
C LEU A 13 -17.48 3.08 -46.65
N VAL A 14 -17.49 1.94 -45.95
CA VAL A 14 -18.24 1.79 -44.71
C VAL A 14 -17.75 2.94 -43.86
N SER A 15 -18.63 3.89 -43.59
CA SER A 15 -18.35 5.06 -42.76
C SER A 15 -18.24 4.57 -41.32
N VAL A 16 -17.14 3.89 -40.99
CA VAL A 16 -16.87 3.40 -39.64
C VAL A 16 -16.82 4.62 -38.75
N LYS A 17 -17.77 4.72 -37.83
CA LYS A 17 -17.91 5.89 -36.97
C LYS A 17 -16.70 5.93 -36.05
N ALA A 18 -15.77 6.85 -36.31
CA ALA A 18 -14.70 7.18 -35.38
C ALA A 18 -15.32 7.59 -34.04
N CYS A 19 -14.73 7.13 -32.94
CA CYS A 19 -15.41 7.24 -31.66
C CYS A 19 -15.29 8.63 -31.05
N SER A 20 -16.34 9.07 -30.35
CA SER A 20 -16.54 10.49 -29.99
C SER A 20 -15.45 11.06 -29.07
N PHE A 21 -14.71 10.18 -28.39
CA PHE A 21 -13.55 10.47 -27.53
C PHE A 21 -12.23 9.91 -28.10
N LEU A 22 -12.26 9.16 -29.21
CA LEU A 22 -11.12 8.50 -29.85
C LEU A 22 -11.15 8.72 -31.38
N PRO A 23 -10.60 9.83 -31.89
CA PRO A 23 -10.70 10.20 -33.32
C PRO A 23 -10.12 9.18 -34.31
N ASP A 24 -9.12 8.42 -33.88
CA ASP A 24 -8.36 7.48 -34.73
C ASP A 24 -8.83 6.02 -34.61
N TYR A 25 -9.83 5.72 -33.76
CA TYR A 25 -10.38 4.35 -33.57
C TYR A 25 -11.89 4.27 -33.82
N PRO A 26 -12.40 3.15 -34.36
CA PRO A 26 -13.84 2.94 -34.60
C PRO A 26 -14.61 2.68 -33.30
N CYS A 27 -15.88 3.10 -33.23
CA CYS A 27 -16.80 2.62 -32.20
C CYS A 27 -17.27 1.18 -32.47
N CYS A 28 -17.58 0.46 -31.40
CA CYS A 28 -18.39 -0.77 -31.44
C CYS A 28 -19.86 -0.43 -31.72
N GLN A 29 -20.70 -1.45 -31.98
CA GLN A 29 -22.14 -1.31 -31.98
C GLN A 29 -22.70 -1.09 -30.56
N PRO A 30 -23.86 -0.41 -30.41
CA PRO A 30 -24.53 -0.28 -29.12
C PRO A 30 -24.85 -1.65 -28.51
N GLY A 31 -24.45 -1.86 -27.25
CA GLY A 31 -24.62 -3.13 -26.54
C GLY A 31 -23.43 -4.11 -26.65
N ALA A 32 -22.29 -3.68 -27.18
CA ALA A 32 -21.04 -4.45 -27.09
C ALA A 32 -20.57 -4.59 -25.62
N GLU A 33 -20.02 -5.76 -25.28
CA GLU A 33 -19.48 -6.05 -23.95
C GLU A 33 -18.09 -5.42 -23.78
N VAL A 34 -17.83 -4.84 -22.60
CA VAL A 34 -16.52 -4.25 -22.26
C VAL A 34 -15.56 -5.38 -21.90
N VAL A 35 -14.50 -5.56 -22.70
CA VAL A 35 -13.49 -6.61 -22.50
C VAL A 35 -12.14 -6.07 -22.03
N TYR A 36 -11.95 -4.75 -22.10
CA TYR A 36 -10.75 -4.05 -21.63
C TYR A 36 -11.10 -2.59 -21.31
N VAL A 37 -10.36 -1.98 -20.38
CA VAL A 37 -10.53 -0.57 -19.96
C VAL A 37 -9.14 0.03 -19.74
N ASP A 38 -8.92 1.24 -20.22
CA ASP A 38 -7.71 2.03 -19.97
C ASP A 38 -8.02 3.52 -19.77
N GLU A 39 -6.97 4.34 -19.61
CA GLU A 39 -7.04 5.79 -19.43
C GLU A 39 -7.78 6.53 -20.57
N THR A 40 -8.02 5.89 -21.72
CA THR A 40 -8.76 6.47 -22.84
C THR A 40 -10.21 6.03 -22.91
N GLY A 41 -10.60 4.94 -22.23
CA GLY A 41 -12.00 4.54 -22.05
C GLY A 41 -12.27 3.03 -22.08
N ASN A 42 -13.52 2.69 -22.38
CA ASN A 42 -14.01 1.31 -22.45
C ASN A 42 -13.86 0.73 -23.86
N TRP A 43 -13.35 -0.50 -23.94
CA TRP A 43 -13.02 -1.17 -25.21
C TRP A 43 -13.77 -2.50 -25.38
N GLY A 44 -14.24 -2.73 -26.60
CA GLY A 44 -14.84 -3.99 -27.06
C GLY A 44 -14.05 -4.58 -28.24
N VAL A 45 -14.40 -5.81 -28.63
CA VAL A 45 -13.84 -6.49 -29.80
C VAL A 45 -14.95 -7.01 -30.71
N GLU A 46 -15.05 -6.45 -31.92
CA GLU A 46 -16.04 -6.84 -32.92
C GLU A 46 -15.37 -7.40 -34.17
N ASN A 47 -15.87 -8.55 -34.65
CA ASN A 47 -15.36 -9.22 -35.85
C ASN A 47 -13.82 -9.44 -35.84
N GLY A 48 -13.23 -9.59 -34.65
CA GLY A 48 -11.79 -9.76 -34.45
C GLY A 48 -10.95 -8.49 -34.43
N ASN A 49 -11.57 -7.30 -34.34
CA ASN A 49 -10.88 -6.00 -34.29
C ASN A 49 -11.32 -5.21 -33.06
N TRP A 50 -10.41 -4.40 -32.50
CA TRP A 50 -10.68 -3.52 -31.36
C TRP A 50 -11.55 -2.32 -31.74
N CYS A 51 -12.45 -1.93 -30.85
CA CYS A 51 -13.33 -0.77 -31.00
C CYS A 51 -13.65 -0.12 -29.64
N GLY A 52 -13.91 1.19 -29.64
CA GLY A 52 -14.29 1.95 -28.45
C GLY A 52 -15.80 1.88 -28.18
N ILE A 53 -16.20 1.91 -26.91
CA ILE A 53 -17.62 1.86 -26.49
C ILE A 53 -18.05 3.25 -26.04
N GLU A 54 -19.08 3.84 -26.67
CA GLU A 54 -19.56 5.18 -26.31
C GLU A 54 -20.30 5.17 -24.96
N PRO A 55 -19.97 6.09 -24.02
CA PRO A 55 -20.66 6.18 -22.74
C PRO A 55 -22.10 6.70 -22.94
N GLU A 56 -23.07 5.99 -22.36
CA GLU A 56 -24.50 6.26 -22.56
C GLU A 56 -24.87 7.70 -22.16
N GLN A 57 -25.60 8.40 -23.04
CA GLN A 57 -25.98 9.79 -22.85
C GLN A 57 -27.39 9.89 -22.25
N PRO A 58 -27.57 10.51 -21.06
CA PRO A 58 -28.90 10.67 -20.44
C PRO A 58 -29.84 11.51 -21.31
N THR A 59 -31.02 10.99 -21.60
CA THR A 59 -31.97 11.66 -22.50
C THR A 59 -32.98 12.53 -21.76
N SER A 60 -33.22 13.72 -22.35
CA SER A 60 -34.32 14.63 -22.02
C SER A 60 -34.35 15.26 -20.61
N GLY A 61 -33.58 16.34 -20.49
CA GLY A 61 -34.28 17.61 -20.30
C GLY A 61 -34.03 18.36 -19.01
N ALA A 62 -32.82 18.87 -18.84
CA ALA A 62 -32.58 20.21 -18.32
C ALA A 62 -31.30 20.74 -19.00
N SER A 63 -31.15 22.07 -19.17
CA SER A 63 -29.96 22.63 -19.81
C SER A 63 -28.80 22.61 -18.82
N CYS A 64 -27.94 21.61 -18.94
CA CYS A 64 -26.73 21.51 -18.14
C CYS A 64 -25.77 22.64 -18.50
N TRP A 65 -25.51 23.52 -17.53
CA TRP A 65 -24.76 24.78 -17.70
C TRP A 65 -23.28 24.64 -17.28
N SER A 66 -22.84 23.48 -16.75
CA SER A 66 -21.43 23.18 -16.43
C SER A 66 -20.60 22.90 -17.66
N LEU A 67 -21.25 22.50 -18.76
CA LEU A 67 -20.62 22.22 -20.02
C LEU A 67 -20.17 23.53 -20.71
N PRO A 68 -19.02 23.52 -21.42
CA PRO A 68 -18.20 22.35 -21.73
C PRO A 68 -17.20 21.95 -20.63
N ASP A 69 -16.95 22.82 -19.64
CA ASP A 69 -15.81 22.69 -18.72
C ASP A 69 -15.92 21.48 -17.76
N TYR A 70 -17.14 21.07 -17.38
CA TYR A 70 -17.37 19.92 -16.49
C TYR A 70 -18.66 19.16 -16.88
N PRO A 71 -18.71 17.82 -16.66
CA PRO A 71 -19.87 16.98 -16.99
C PRO A 71 -21.12 17.29 -16.12
N CYS A 72 -22.19 16.54 -16.33
CA CYS A 72 -23.49 16.69 -15.66
C CYS A 72 -23.73 15.49 -14.73
N CYS A 73 -24.28 15.71 -13.53
CA CYS A 73 -24.60 14.59 -12.64
C CYS A 73 -25.91 13.92 -13.04
N ASN A 74 -25.99 12.63 -12.76
CA ASN A 74 -27.17 11.80 -12.97
C ASN A 74 -28.07 11.78 -11.73
N GLY A 75 -27.47 11.82 -10.54
CA GLY A 75 -28.12 11.97 -9.24
C GLY A 75 -28.47 13.42 -8.89
N ASN A 76 -29.05 13.63 -7.70
CA ASN A 76 -29.43 14.95 -7.20
C ASN A 76 -28.77 15.36 -5.86
N ASP A 77 -27.73 14.63 -5.44
CA ASP A 77 -27.10 14.78 -4.12
C ASP A 77 -26.08 15.91 -4.09
N ILE A 78 -26.54 17.10 -3.67
CA ILE A 78 -25.76 18.34 -3.67
C ILE A 78 -24.68 18.29 -2.59
N VAL A 79 -23.41 18.34 -3.02
CA VAL A 79 -22.24 18.43 -2.13
C VAL A 79 -21.70 19.86 -1.97
N TYR A 80 -21.99 20.78 -2.92
CA TYR A 80 -21.51 22.17 -2.87
C TYR A 80 -22.34 23.14 -3.76
N SER A 81 -22.56 24.38 -3.30
CA SER A 81 -23.46 25.41 -3.91
C SER A 81 -23.00 26.87 -3.66
N ASP A 82 -23.29 27.78 -4.61
CA ASP A 82 -22.77 29.16 -4.71
C ASP A 82 -23.54 30.03 -5.80
N GLU A 83 -22.94 30.68 -6.84
CA GLU A 83 -23.62 31.56 -7.87
C GLU A 83 -23.93 31.14 -9.38
N SER A 84 -23.58 29.97 -9.97
CA SER A 84 -23.97 29.46 -11.35
C SER A 84 -24.72 28.11 -11.54
N GLY A 85 -24.33 26.97 -10.91
CA GLY A 85 -24.60 25.57 -11.35
C GLY A 85 -24.44 24.15 -10.49
N ASP A 86 -25.13 23.83 -9.37
CA ASP A 86 -24.87 22.85 -8.24
C ASP A 86 -23.97 21.64 -8.51
N TRP A 87 -23.08 21.41 -7.54
CA TRP A 87 -22.15 20.29 -7.50
C TRP A 87 -22.78 19.02 -6.95
N GLY A 88 -22.67 17.96 -7.74
CA GLY A 88 -22.42 16.62 -7.21
C GLY A 88 -20.97 16.25 -7.49
N VAL A 89 -20.55 15.14 -6.91
CA VAL A 89 -19.35 14.41 -7.31
C VAL A 89 -19.78 12.98 -7.62
N GLU A 90 -19.57 12.55 -8.86
CA GLU A 90 -19.89 11.20 -9.33
C GLU A 90 -18.60 10.57 -9.86
N ASN A 91 -18.32 9.32 -9.47
CA ASN A 91 -17.07 8.61 -9.82
C ASN A 91 -15.76 9.37 -9.48
N GLY A 92 -15.80 10.27 -8.50
CA GLY A 92 -14.67 11.11 -8.09
C GLY A 92 -14.54 12.43 -8.88
N GLU A 93 -15.29 12.61 -9.97
CA GLU A 93 -15.28 13.83 -10.78
C GLU A 93 -16.40 14.81 -10.41
N TRP A 94 -16.12 16.10 -10.57
CA TRP A 94 -17.06 17.18 -10.29
C TRP A 94 -18.08 17.35 -11.42
N CYS A 95 -19.37 17.17 -11.12
CA CYS A 95 -20.45 17.21 -12.12
C CYS A 95 -21.58 18.23 -11.79
N GLY A 96 -22.36 18.64 -12.81
CA GLY A 96 -23.49 19.55 -12.65
C GLY A 96 -24.84 18.84 -12.42
N ILE A 97 -25.34 18.78 -11.18
CA ILE A 97 -26.68 18.23 -10.82
C ILE A 97 -27.77 19.09 -11.44
N VAL A 98 -28.37 18.73 -12.58
CA VAL A 98 -29.25 19.67 -13.30
C VAL A 98 -30.65 19.87 -12.66
N LYS A 99 -30.69 20.34 -11.39
CA LYS A 99 -31.74 20.10 -10.36
C LYS A 99 -33.02 19.68 -11.02
N GLN A 100 -33.35 18.40 -11.00
CA GLN A 100 -34.68 18.03 -11.43
C GLN A 100 -35.63 18.56 -10.36
N ALA A 101 -36.23 19.75 -10.58
CA ALA A 101 -37.35 20.15 -9.75
C ALA A 101 -38.35 19.00 -9.82
N THR A 102 -38.97 18.65 -8.70
CA THR A 102 -40.20 17.86 -8.76
C THR A 102 -41.31 18.84 -9.13
N THR A 103 -41.97 18.74 -10.29
CA THR A 103 -42.06 17.58 -11.19
C THR A 103 -40.97 17.43 -12.26
N GLN A 104 -40.45 18.51 -12.86
CA GLN A 104 -39.27 18.48 -13.77
C GLN A 104 -38.43 19.77 -13.67
N LYS A 105 -37.11 19.69 -13.92
CA LYS A 105 -36.15 20.76 -14.40
C LYS A 105 -35.47 21.83 -13.50
N THR A 106 -34.19 22.08 -13.81
CA THR A 106 -33.32 23.29 -13.63
C THR A 106 -32.87 23.79 -12.22
N THR A 107 -31.56 23.62 -11.96
CA THR A 107 -30.51 24.65 -11.72
C THR A 107 -30.36 25.46 -10.37
N GLN A 108 -29.20 25.76 -9.69
CA GLN A 108 -27.82 25.18 -9.47
C GLN A 108 -26.76 26.34 -9.02
N ARG A 109 -25.43 26.49 -8.56
CA ARG A 109 -23.98 26.14 -7.94
C ARG A 109 -23.31 27.55 -7.81
N THR A 110 -21.98 27.80 -7.70
CA THR A 110 -21.01 28.54 -8.60
C THR A 110 -20.55 29.99 -8.36
N THR A 111 -20.36 30.71 -9.46
CA THR A 111 -19.25 31.67 -9.69
C THR A 111 -18.84 32.50 -8.46
N GLN A 112 -17.75 32.12 -7.79
CA GLN A 112 -16.36 32.52 -8.12
C GLN A 112 -16.06 34.02 -7.78
N LYS A 113 -14.82 34.50 -7.67
CA LYS A 113 -13.51 34.02 -8.16
C LYS A 113 -12.36 34.65 -7.35
N THR A 114 -11.17 34.04 -7.39
CA THR A 114 -9.81 34.65 -7.30
C THR A 114 -9.58 35.92 -6.45
N THR A 115 -8.49 36.02 -5.68
CA THR A 115 -7.12 36.24 -6.22
C THR A 115 -6.05 35.98 -5.15
N GLN A 116 -4.82 35.65 -5.59
CA GLN A 116 -3.66 35.37 -4.73
C GLN A 116 -3.12 36.60 -3.95
N LYS A 117 -2.85 36.43 -2.65
CA LYS A 117 -1.56 36.75 -2.02
C LYS A 117 -1.46 36.19 -0.60
N SER A 118 -0.24 35.91 -0.14
CA SER A 118 0.05 35.46 1.23
C SER A 118 0.15 36.64 2.20
N THR A 119 -0.56 36.58 3.33
CA THR A 119 -0.27 37.37 4.55
C THR A 119 -0.88 36.72 5.80
N VAL A 120 0.00 36.12 6.61
CA VAL A 120 0.04 35.98 8.09
C VAL A 120 -1.24 36.11 8.94
N GLN A 121 -1.39 35.11 9.83
CA GLN A 121 -2.12 35.03 11.11
C GLN A 121 -3.64 34.66 11.16
N PRO A 122 -4.06 33.91 12.21
CA PRO A 122 -5.40 33.34 12.34
C PRO A 122 -6.35 34.21 13.18
N THR A 123 -7.64 33.86 13.20
CA THR A 123 -8.57 34.27 14.25
C THR A 123 -9.43 33.06 14.65
N LYS A 124 -9.39 32.66 15.92
CA LYS A 124 -10.26 31.60 16.45
C LYS A 124 -11.63 32.17 16.82
N THR A 125 -12.69 31.47 16.42
CA THR A 125 -14.02 31.54 17.05
C THR A 125 -14.59 30.15 17.15
N GLN A 126 -14.83 29.66 18.37
CA GLN A 126 -15.66 28.47 18.59
C GLN A 126 -17.14 28.83 18.40
N ASN A 127 -17.94 27.88 17.91
CA ASN A 127 -19.07 27.36 18.70
C ASN A 127 -19.68 26.11 18.03
N ASN A 128 -20.11 25.17 18.88
CA ASN A 128 -21.03 24.05 18.59
C ASN A 128 -20.67 23.08 17.44
N GLY A 129 -19.77 22.13 17.74
CA GLY A 129 -20.17 20.73 17.67
C GLY A 129 -20.09 20.00 16.33
N SER A 130 -19.32 20.51 15.35
CA SER A 130 -18.89 19.71 14.20
C SER A 130 -17.54 20.20 13.69
N TYR A 131 -16.61 19.27 13.45
CA TYR A 131 -15.30 19.54 12.86
C TYR A 131 -15.24 18.90 11.46
N THR A 132 -15.45 19.70 10.42
CA THR A 132 -15.05 19.31 9.05
C THR A 132 -13.62 19.75 8.81
N MET A 133 -12.69 18.79 8.86
CA MET A 133 -11.31 18.98 8.39
C MET A 133 -11.23 18.63 6.91
N LYS A 134 -10.38 19.35 6.16
CA LYS A 134 -9.92 18.89 4.85
C LYS A 134 -8.89 17.76 5.05
N PRO A 135 -8.70 16.87 4.07
CA PRO A 135 -7.54 16.00 4.02
C PRO A 135 -6.26 16.83 4.18
N PHE A 136 -5.39 16.39 5.08
CA PHE A 136 -4.04 16.91 5.25
C PHE A 136 -3.07 15.91 4.63
N GLU A 137 -2.34 16.33 3.59
CA GLU A 137 -1.28 15.51 2.99
C GLU A 137 -0.07 15.47 3.94
N ALA A 138 -0.14 14.55 4.90
CA ALA A 138 0.89 14.28 5.89
C ALA A 138 2.13 13.60 5.27
N VAL A 139 2.90 14.36 4.49
CA VAL A 139 4.25 13.93 4.11
C VAL A 139 5.16 14.06 5.33
N CYS A 140 5.38 12.96 6.06
CA CYS A 140 6.51 12.84 6.97
C CYS A 140 7.80 13.00 6.16
N THR A 141 8.45 14.16 6.26
CA THR A 141 9.67 14.48 5.49
C THR A 141 10.88 13.82 6.13
N VAL A 142 11.01 12.51 5.94
CA VAL A 142 12.17 11.69 6.35
C VAL A 142 13.39 12.01 5.46
N ASN A 143 13.85 13.25 5.52
CA ASN A 143 15.14 13.63 4.98
C ASN A 143 16.22 13.22 6.00
N THR A 144 16.98 12.18 5.66
CA THR A 144 18.04 11.59 6.52
C THR A 144 19.11 12.59 6.93
N ASP A 145 19.25 13.70 6.21
CA ASP A 145 20.22 14.76 6.48
C ASP A 145 19.81 15.68 7.65
N GLN A 146 18.58 15.56 8.19
CA GLN A 146 18.02 16.43 9.24
C GLN A 146 17.94 15.79 10.63
N THR A 147 18.90 14.92 10.98
CA THR A 147 18.97 14.34 12.34
C THR A 147 19.52 15.31 13.42
N ASP A 148 20.13 16.44 13.02
CA ASP A 148 20.68 17.50 13.91
C ASP A 148 19.77 18.75 13.98
N CYS A 149 18.45 18.54 14.10
CA CYS A 149 17.52 19.66 14.32
C CYS A 149 17.57 20.18 15.77
N VAL A 150 17.33 21.48 15.92
CA VAL A 150 17.49 22.22 17.17
C VAL A 150 16.45 21.79 18.21
N GLU A 151 16.92 21.49 19.43
CA GLU A 151 16.07 21.12 20.58
C GLU A 151 15.01 22.21 20.89
N ALA A 152 13.92 21.79 21.53
CA ALA A 152 12.90 22.68 22.06
C ALA A 152 13.50 23.74 22.99
N TRP A 153 13.00 24.96 22.86
CA TRP A 153 13.39 26.15 23.63
C TRP A 153 14.85 26.59 23.46
N LYS A 154 15.55 26.14 22.40
CA LYS A 154 16.86 26.70 21.99
C LYS A 154 16.75 27.61 20.78
N GLN A 155 17.74 28.47 20.61
CA GLN A 155 17.82 29.39 19.47
C GLN A 155 17.96 28.64 18.14
N CYS A 156 17.01 28.88 17.23
CA CYS A 156 16.98 28.35 15.87
C CYS A 156 17.30 29.40 14.80
N GLY A 157 17.29 30.70 15.15
CA GLY A 157 17.60 31.79 14.23
C GLY A 157 17.54 33.18 14.87
N GLY A 158 17.39 34.21 14.02
CA GLY A 158 17.41 35.62 14.43
C GLY A 158 18.83 36.19 14.58
N ALA A 159 18.95 37.51 14.78
CA ALA A 159 20.21 38.26 14.81
C ALA A 159 21.09 38.08 13.56
N GLY A 160 20.49 37.78 12.40
CA GLY A 160 21.20 37.49 11.15
C GLY A 160 21.67 36.03 10.99
N MET A 161 21.31 35.14 11.92
CA MET A 161 21.49 33.69 11.79
C MET A 161 20.48 33.08 10.81
N GLU A 162 20.94 32.17 9.96
CA GLU A 162 20.10 31.33 9.09
C GLU A 162 19.21 30.40 9.94
N GLU A 163 17.95 30.25 9.56
CA GLU A 163 16.97 29.50 10.35
C GLU A 163 17.14 27.99 10.20
N LYS A 164 17.48 27.32 11.31
CA LYS A 164 17.64 25.86 11.38
C LYS A 164 16.29 25.15 11.52
N CYS A 165 16.25 23.88 11.10
CA CYS A 165 15.17 22.96 11.45
C CYS A 165 15.09 22.77 12.97
N CYS A 166 13.88 22.52 13.45
CA CYS A 166 13.53 22.31 14.85
C CYS A 166 13.08 20.86 15.07
N GLN A 167 13.24 20.33 16.28
CA GLN A 167 12.82 18.98 16.64
C GLN A 167 11.31 18.73 16.40
N ALA A 168 10.92 17.46 16.30
CA ALA A 168 9.52 17.05 16.12
C ALA A 168 8.57 17.73 17.13
N GLY A 169 7.43 18.21 16.64
CA GLY A 169 6.44 18.97 17.41
C GLY A 169 6.83 20.42 17.72
N THR A 170 7.87 20.99 17.09
CA THR A 170 8.28 22.39 17.30
C THR A 170 8.56 23.15 16.00
N THR A 171 8.30 24.46 16.01
CA THR A 171 8.52 25.40 14.90
C THR A 171 9.43 26.54 15.34
N CYS A 172 10.30 27.02 14.45
CA CYS A 172 11.17 28.17 14.73
C CYS A 172 10.35 29.48 14.80
N LYS A 173 10.20 30.05 16.01
CA LYS A 173 9.34 31.21 16.29
C LYS A 173 10.10 32.32 17.02
N GLY A 174 9.70 33.56 16.79
CA GLY A 174 10.29 34.74 17.43
C GLY A 174 10.38 35.96 16.52
N SER A 175 11.35 36.83 16.78
CA SER A 175 11.57 38.10 16.09
C SER A 175 12.84 38.07 15.23
N GLU A 176 13.05 39.09 14.38
CA GLU A 176 14.31 39.25 13.65
C GLU A 176 15.55 39.30 14.56
N GLY A 177 15.40 39.71 15.83
CA GLY A 177 16.49 39.74 16.80
C GLY A 177 16.78 38.41 17.49
N TYR A 178 15.81 37.49 17.56
CA TYR A 178 15.95 36.19 18.22
C TYR A 178 14.77 35.27 17.87
N LYS A 179 15.05 34.03 17.45
CA LYS A 179 14.05 32.95 17.26
C LYS A 179 14.47 31.67 17.97
N GLN A 180 13.51 30.95 18.55
CA GLN A 180 13.71 29.66 19.22
C GLN A 180 12.70 28.61 18.73
N CYS A 181 13.03 27.33 18.90
CA CYS A 181 12.10 26.23 18.61
C CYS A 181 11.03 26.17 19.69
N GLU A 182 9.81 26.61 19.39
CA GLU A 182 8.68 26.56 20.32
C GLU A 182 7.70 25.46 19.89
N PRO A 183 6.99 24.81 20.83
CA PRO A 183 5.96 23.83 20.49
C PRO A 183 4.96 24.36 19.46
N ASP A 184 4.65 23.52 18.48
CA ASP A 184 3.62 23.80 17.49
C ASP A 184 2.89 22.52 17.09
N VAL A 185 1.58 22.52 17.28
CA VAL A 185 0.67 21.45 16.85
C VAL A 185 0.50 21.40 15.33
N ASN A 186 0.97 22.44 14.63
CA ASN A 186 1.03 22.56 13.18
C ASN A 186 2.50 22.49 12.68
N ALA A 187 3.42 21.97 13.48
CA ALA A 187 4.78 21.69 13.03
C ALA A 187 4.77 20.67 11.87
N GLU A 188 5.75 20.78 10.98
CA GLU A 188 6.01 19.74 9.98
C GLU A 188 6.30 18.40 10.68
N LEU A 189 5.68 17.32 10.20
CA LEU A 189 5.86 15.99 10.76
C LEU A 189 7.25 15.46 10.42
N ARG A 190 8.04 15.19 11.47
CA ARG A 190 9.44 14.75 11.40
C ARG A 190 9.68 13.63 12.42
N PRO A 191 10.68 12.75 12.18
CA PRO A 191 11.03 11.68 13.12
C PRO A 191 11.35 12.18 14.54
N ALA A 192 10.93 11.42 15.53
CA ALA A 192 11.06 11.72 16.96
C ALA A 192 12.46 11.36 17.50
N THR A 193 13.35 12.35 17.57
CA THR A 193 14.67 12.22 18.20
C THR A 193 14.67 12.69 19.66
N GLY A 194 15.52 12.10 20.50
CA GLY A 194 15.78 12.56 21.88
C GLY A 194 14.57 12.53 22.81
N LYS A 195 13.90 13.68 22.96
CA LYS A 195 12.80 13.93 23.91
C LYS A 195 11.71 14.80 23.27
N GLY A 196 10.48 14.68 23.78
CA GLY A 196 9.37 15.50 23.32
C GLY A 196 9.53 17.01 23.61
N PRO A 197 8.75 17.88 22.93
CA PRO A 197 8.76 19.33 23.12
C PRO A 197 8.62 19.81 24.58
N HIS A 198 8.01 18.99 25.46
CA HIS A 198 7.81 19.29 26.88
C HIS A 198 8.82 18.56 27.79
N GLY A 199 9.83 17.92 27.20
CA GLY A 199 10.99 17.35 27.87
C GLY A 199 10.78 15.94 28.46
N GLN A 200 9.66 15.27 28.17
CA GLN A 200 9.44 13.88 28.58
C GLN A 200 10.06 12.89 27.58
N LYS A 201 10.00 11.58 27.88
CA LYS A 201 10.33 10.58 26.87
C LYS A 201 9.26 10.60 25.77
N TRP A 202 9.64 10.30 24.55
CA TRP A 202 8.68 9.85 23.54
C TRP A 202 8.07 8.50 24.00
N CYS A 203 6.79 8.26 23.69
CA CYS A 203 6.14 6.99 23.96
C CYS A 203 6.71 5.87 23.09
N ASP A 204 6.78 4.66 23.63
CA ASP A 204 7.18 3.46 22.90
C ASP A 204 6.00 2.84 22.13
N THR A 205 4.75 3.19 22.48
CA THR A 205 3.53 2.92 21.71
C THR A 205 2.86 4.20 21.18
N CYS A 206 1.88 4.04 20.29
CA CYS A 206 1.01 5.11 19.80
C CYS A 206 -0.28 5.29 20.62
N THR A 207 -0.35 4.73 21.84
CA THR A 207 -1.57 4.75 22.67
C THR A 207 -1.79 6.12 23.31
N VAL A 208 -2.65 6.94 22.71
CA VAL A 208 -3.09 8.21 23.30
C VAL A 208 -3.91 7.94 24.57
N TYR A 209 -3.44 8.47 25.69
CA TYR A 209 -4.14 8.47 26.98
C TYR A 209 -4.77 9.84 27.30
N ASN A 210 -4.18 10.93 26.79
CA ASN A 210 -4.69 12.29 26.94
C ASN A 210 -4.25 13.21 25.79
N GLU A 211 -5.00 14.27 25.53
CA GLU A 211 -4.53 15.43 24.77
C GLU A 211 -4.33 16.61 25.73
N GLN A 212 -3.20 17.31 25.63
CA GLN A 212 -2.98 18.55 26.36
C GLN A 212 -2.31 19.59 25.46
N ASP A 213 -2.92 20.78 25.41
CA ASP A 213 -2.46 21.93 24.60
C ASP A 213 -2.28 21.59 23.10
N GLY A 214 -3.01 20.58 22.62
CA GLY A 214 -2.96 20.02 21.26
C GLY A 214 -1.80 19.06 20.99
N PHE A 215 -1.07 18.64 22.04
CA PHE A 215 -0.11 17.55 21.99
C PHE A 215 -0.72 16.27 22.55
N LEU A 216 -0.37 15.14 21.94
CA LEU A 216 -0.87 13.82 22.30
C LEU A 216 0.07 13.16 23.31
N TRP A 217 -0.50 12.58 24.37
CA TRP A 217 0.22 12.03 25.52
C TRP A 217 -0.18 10.58 25.77
N GLY A 218 0.81 9.70 25.93
CA GLY A 218 0.62 8.33 26.40
C GLY A 218 1.04 8.16 27.87
N TRP A 219 0.86 6.95 28.39
CA TRP A 219 1.21 6.61 29.76
C TRP A 219 1.87 5.22 29.86
N GLU A 220 3.15 5.20 30.19
CA GLU A 220 4.01 4.01 30.11
C GLU A 220 4.93 3.93 31.34
N ASP A 221 5.20 2.73 31.86
CA ASP A 221 6.05 2.50 33.04
C ASP A 221 5.71 3.37 34.28
N GLY A 222 4.44 3.76 34.42
CA GLY A 222 3.95 4.64 35.48
C GLY A 222 4.30 6.12 35.29
N LYS A 223 4.59 6.57 34.06
CA LYS A 223 4.97 7.95 33.71
C LYS A 223 4.25 8.41 32.44
N ALA A 224 4.06 9.71 32.31
CA ALA A 224 3.63 10.31 31.05
C ALA A 224 4.75 10.27 30.00
N CYS A 225 4.36 10.13 28.73
CA CYS A 225 5.23 10.22 27.57
C CYS A 225 4.54 11.01 26.44
N GLU A 226 5.32 11.60 25.55
CA GLU A 226 4.82 12.38 24.40
C GLU A 226 4.70 11.46 23.18
N ILE A 227 3.58 11.49 22.46
CA ILE A 227 3.32 10.57 21.34
C ILE A 227 4.15 10.98 20.12
N LYS A 228 4.73 9.99 19.43
CA LYS A 228 5.56 10.17 18.23
C LYS A 228 4.66 10.50 17.01
N MET A 229 4.28 11.77 16.85
CA MET A 229 3.21 12.16 15.90
C MET A 229 3.48 11.82 14.43
N CYS A 230 4.74 11.71 13.99
CA CYS A 230 5.06 11.26 12.62
C CYS A 230 4.97 9.74 12.50
N GLU A 231 5.61 9.01 13.41
CA GLU A 231 5.64 7.54 13.43
C GLU A 231 4.27 6.91 13.76
N CYS A 232 3.39 7.67 14.40
CA CYS A 232 2.00 7.31 14.68
C CYS A 232 1.00 7.96 13.70
N ASN A 233 1.44 8.73 12.70
CA ASN A 233 0.59 9.53 11.83
C ASN A 233 -0.58 8.74 11.23
N ASP A 234 -0.30 7.57 10.66
CA ASP A 234 -1.26 6.76 9.92
C ASP A 234 -2.24 6.02 10.85
N ILE A 235 -1.87 5.89 12.14
CA ILE A 235 -2.70 5.32 13.21
C ILE A 235 -3.62 6.41 13.81
N LEU A 236 -3.16 7.66 13.84
CA LEU A 236 -3.85 8.79 14.48
C LEU A 236 -4.85 9.51 13.56
N ASN A 237 -4.66 9.45 12.24
CA ASN A 237 -5.47 10.19 11.26
C ASN A 237 -6.54 9.37 10.52
N ASN A 238 -6.64 8.05 10.81
CA ASN A 238 -7.70 7.20 10.27
C ASN A 238 -8.92 7.19 11.20
N ASP A 239 -10.12 7.38 10.64
CA ASP A 239 -11.40 7.42 11.36
C ASP A 239 -11.92 6.00 11.65
N TYR A 240 -11.29 5.31 12.60
CA TYR A 240 -11.63 3.94 12.97
C TYR A 240 -12.88 3.86 13.86
N MET A 241 -13.86 3.06 13.45
CA MET A 241 -15.03 2.75 14.29
C MET A 241 -14.67 1.79 15.44
N ASP A 242 -15.26 2.03 16.61
CA ASP A 242 -14.99 1.41 17.94
C ASP A 242 -15.14 -0.14 18.03
N TRP A 243 -15.39 -0.81 16.91
CA TRP A 243 -15.56 -2.27 16.80
C TRP A 243 -14.71 -2.92 15.70
N GLU A 244 -13.94 -2.16 14.93
CA GLU A 244 -13.11 -2.67 13.82
C GLU A 244 -11.60 -2.75 14.14
N HIS A 245 -11.14 -2.30 15.32
CA HIS A 245 -9.74 -2.41 15.75
C HIS A 245 -9.58 -2.89 17.20
N GLU A 246 -9.57 -4.21 17.39
CA GLU A 246 -8.69 -4.80 18.42
C GLU A 246 -7.26 -4.82 17.84
N TYR A 247 -6.42 -3.87 18.27
CA TYR A 247 -4.98 -3.92 18.01
C TYR A 247 -4.26 -4.53 19.22
N PRO A 248 -3.30 -5.47 19.05
CA PRO A 248 -2.70 -5.95 17.80
C PRO A 248 -3.67 -6.74 16.92
N ILE A 249 -3.54 -6.60 15.59
CA ILE A 249 -4.33 -7.40 14.63
C ILE A 249 -3.89 -8.85 14.74
N GLY A 250 -4.83 -9.73 15.09
CA GLY A 250 -4.64 -11.16 15.27
C GLY A 250 -5.04 -11.63 16.67
N LYS A 251 -5.88 -12.67 16.74
CA LYS A 251 -6.37 -13.25 18.00
C LYS A 251 -5.71 -14.58 18.34
N LYS A 252 -5.02 -15.20 17.37
CA LYS A 252 -4.29 -16.45 17.54
C LYS A 252 -2.83 -16.12 17.87
N VAL A 253 -2.29 -16.69 18.94
CA VAL A 253 -0.87 -16.55 19.30
C VAL A 253 -0.05 -17.51 18.46
N GLY A 254 1.12 -17.06 17.99
CA GLY A 254 2.06 -17.87 17.25
C GLY A 254 3.51 -17.43 17.40
N THR A 255 4.42 -18.20 16.81
CA THR A 255 5.86 -17.95 16.79
C THR A 255 6.38 -17.82 15.37
N THR A 256 7.48 -17.08 15.18
CA THR A 256 8.14 -16.98 13.88
C THR A 256 9.55 -17.53 13.89
N THR A 257 10.00 -18.01 12.73
CA THR A 257 11.43 -18.19 12.41
C THR A 257 11.74 -17.52 11.08
N ARG A 258 12.92 -17.77 10.52
CA ARG A 258 13.37 -17.23 9.23
C ARG A 258 14.13 -18.30 8.45
N TYR A 259 13.86 -18.43 7.16
CA TYR A 259 14.60 -19.32 6.28
C TYR A 259 14.68 -18.80 4.84
N TRP A 260 15.64 -19.33 4.08
CA TRP A 260 15.67 -19.30 2.62
C TRP A 260 16.52 -20.48 2.15
N ASP A 261 15.87 -21.61 1.88
CA ASP A 261 16.51 -22.87 1.47
C ASP A 261 16.63 -23.03 -0.06
N CYS A 262 16.03 -22.09 -0.81
CA CYS A 262 15.88 -22.09 -2.27
C CYS A 262 15.06 -23.26 -2.85
N CYS A 263 14.43 -24.11 -2.02
CA CYS A 263 13.65 -25.24 -2.50
C CYS A 263 12.41 -24.80 -3.28
N LYS A 264 11.88 -25.68 -4.14
CA LYS A 264 10.49 -25.58 -4.58
C LYS A 264 9.59 -25.61 -3.34
N PRO A 265 8.76 -24.58 -3.08
CA PRO A 265 7.92 -24.54 -1.89
C PRO A 265 6.72 -25.49 -2.03
N SER A 266 6.18 -26.00 -0.92
CA SER A 266 5.27 -27.15 -0.96
C SER A 266 3.94 -26.89 -1.69
N CYS A 267 3.42 -25.66 -1.64
CA CYS A 267 2.19 -25.27 -2.36
C CYS A 267 2.41 -25.06 -3.87
N SER A 268 3.63 -25.25 -4.41
CA SER A 268 3.89 -25.36 -5.85
C SER A 268 3.55 -26.73 -6.44
N TRP A 269 3.21 -27.73 -5.62
CA TRP A 269 2.75 -29.02 -6.11
C TRP A 269 1.23 -28.98 -6.44
N PRO A 270 0.78 -29.65 -7.53
CA PRO A 270 -0.63 -29.83 -7.81
C PRO A 270 -1.39 -30.53 -6.68
N GLU A 271 -2.71 -30.33 -6.63
CA GLU A 271 -3.65 -31.03 -5.73
C GLU A 271 -3.42 -30.82 -4.22
N LYS A 272 -2.51 -29.92 -3.83
CA LYS A 272 -2.24 -29.55 -2.43
C LYS A 272 -3.41 -28.84 -1.75
N ALA A 273 -4.04 -27.88 -2.44
CA ALA A 273 -5.19 -27.11 -1.98
C ALA A 273 -6.10 -26.71 -3.16
N LEU A 274 -7.29 -26.19 -2.88
CA LEU A 274 -8.24 -25.75 -3.91
C LEU A 274 -7.90 -24.32 -4.38
N VAL A 275 -6.95 -24.21 -5.32
CA VAL A 275 -6.39 -22.92 -5.77
C VAL A 275 -6.66 -22.61 -7.25
N THR A 276 -6.41 -21.38 -7.69
CA THR A 276 -6.38 -20.97 -9.12
C THR A 276 -5.39 -21.80 -9.93
N GLN A 277 -4.13 -21.80 -9.48
CA GLN A 277 -3.01 -22.63 -9.88
C GLN A 277 -2.09 -22.80 -8.65
N PRO A 278 -1.20 -23.81 -8.60
CA PRO A 278 -0.20 -23.91 -7.53
C PRO A 278 0.74 -22.69 -7.52
N VAL A 279 1.46 -22.47 -6.42
CA VAL A 279 2.46 -21.39 -6.31
C VAL A 279 3.47 -21.47 -7.45
N GLN A 280 3.67 -20.37 -8.16
CA GLN A 280 4.62 -20.29 -9.25
C GLN A 280 6.03 -20.64 -8.76
N GLN A 281 6.63 -21.64 -9.39
CA GLN A 281 8.00 -22.09 -9.16
C GLN A 281 8.90 -21.66 -10.33
N CYS A 282 10.19 -21.45 -10.10
CA CYS A 282 11.12 -20.94 -11.10
C CYS A 282 12.27 -21.91 -11.41
N LYS A 283 12.97 -21.64 -12.51
CA LYS A 283 14.22 -22.33 -12.86
C LYS A 283 15.37 -21.91 -11.93
N ILE A 284 16.56 -22.45 -12.19
CA ILE A 284 17.81 -22.13 -11.49
C ILE A 284 18.15 -20.62 -11.46
N ASP A 285 17.69 -19.84 -12.43
CA ASP A 285 17.82 -18.38 -12.43
C ASP A 285 16.92 -17.67 -11.39
N GLY A 286 15.95 -18.39 -10.82
CA GLY A 286 14.95 -17.86 -9.89
C GLY A 286 13.92 -16.90 -10.53
N ILE A 287 13.97 -16.71 -11.85
CA ILE A 287 13.19 -15.69 -12.57
C ILE A 287 12.33 -16.33 -13.66
N THR A 288 12.85 -17.30 -14.41
CA THR A 288 12.10 -17.96 -15.49
C THR A 288 11.04 -18.90 -14.89
N PRO A 289 9.73 -18.67 -15.13
CA PRO A 289 8.67 -19.53 -14.62
C PRO A 289 8.75 -20.95 -15.19
N ILE A 290 8.41 -21.96 -14.38
CA ILE A 290 8.18 -23.33 -14.83
C ILE A 290 6.67 -23.60 -14.79
N THR A 291 6.08 -23.88 -15.96
CA THR A 291 4.65 -24.22 -16.11
C THR A 291 4.33 -25.69 -15.79
N ASN A 292 5.34 -26.56 -15.77
CA ASN A 292 5.21 -27.94 -15.31
C ASN A 292 5.24 -27.99 -13.77
N TYR A 293 4.12 -27.76 -13.10
CA TYR A 293 3.99 -27.86 -11.63
C TYR A 293 4.39 -29.22 -11.04
N SER A 294 4.53 -30.28 -11.85
CA SER A 294 5.07 -31.58 -11.42
C SER A 294 6.60 -31.70 -11.56
N ALA A 295 7.31 -30.63 -11.94
CA ALA A 295 8.78 -30.59 -11.95
C ALA A 295 9.36 -30.79 -10.54
N LYS A 296 10.48 -31.52 -10.46
CA LYS A 296 11.12 -31.92 -9.20
C LYS A 296 11.87 -30.74 -8.56
N SER A 297 11.89 -30.67 -7.22
CA SER A 297 12.61 -29.64 -6.48
C SER A 297 14.13 -29.73 -6.68
N GLY A 298 14.81 -28.59 -6.79
CA GLY A 298 16.28 -28.49 -6.84
C GLY A 298 16.94 -29.16 -5.63
N CYS A 299 16.31 -29.05 -4.45
CA CYS A 299 16.71 -29.72 -3.21
C CYS A 299 16.67 -31.27 -3.28
N GLU A 300 16.06 -31.83 -4.33
CA GLU A 300 16.05 -33.26 -4.62
C GLU A 300 16.81 -33.62 -5.90
N GLY A 301 17.61 -32.70 -6.46
CA GLY A 301 18.29 -32.85 -7.75
C GLY A 301 17.40 -32.59 -8.98
N GLY A 302 16.37 -31.77 -8.84
CA GLY A 302 15.49 -31.31 -9.92
C GLY A 302 15.87 -29.94 -10.51
N GLU A 303 14.96 -29.38 -11.30
CA GLU A 303 15.12 -28.08 -11.97
C GLU A 303 14.32 -26.93 -11.33
N SER A 304 13.47 -27.22 -10.33
CA SER A 304 12.51 -26.28 -9.76
C SER A 304 12.96 -25.67 -8.42
N TYR A 305 12.91 -24.36 -8.34
CA TYR A 305 13.33 -23.54 -7.21
C TYR A 305 12.23 -22.54 -6.83
N MET A 306 12.38 -21.88 -5.67
CA MET A 306 11.62 -20.68 -5.31
C MET A 306 11.92 -19.54 -6.29
N CYS A 307 10.92 -18.71 -6.59
CA CYS A 307 11.09 -17.52 -7.42
C CYS A 307 11.58 -16.31 -6.59
N LEU A 308 12.43 -15.46 -7.15
CA LEU A 308 13.05 -14.34 -6.40
C LEU A 308 12.07 -13.20 -6.09
N ASN A 309 10.93 -13.13 -6.80
CA ASN A 309 9.81 -12.24 -6.47
C ASN A 309 8.96 -12.74 -5.28
N GLN A 310 9.26 -13.93 -4.74
CA GLN A 310 8.62 -14.46 -3.52
C GLN A 310 9.47 -14.16 -2.26
N GLN A 311 10.02 -12.94 -2.24
CA GLN A 311 10.80 -12.38 -1.13
C GLN A 311 10.03 -11.25 -0.43
N PRO A 312 10.33 -10.90 0.83
CA PRO A 312 9.63 -9.88 1.60
C PRO A 312 10.09 -8.45 1.25
N TRP A 313 9.22 -7.47 1.44
CA TRP A 313 9.51 -6.05 1.24
C TRP A 313 8.68 -5.15 2.15
N ALA A 314 9.17 -3.94 2.39
CA ALA A 314 8.47 -2.91 3.15
C ALA A 314 7.47 -2.16 2.27
N VAL A 315 6.26 -1.93 2.80
CA VAL A 315 5.22 -1.08 2.20
C VAL A 315 5.23 0.30 2.89
N SER A 316 5.43 0.32 4.21
CA SER A 316 5.69 1.51 5.03
C SER A 316 6.59 1.13 6.21
N GLU A 317 6.92 2.07 7.09
CA GLU A 317 7.67 1.73 8.33
C GLU A 317 6.91 0.78 9.27
N VAL A 318 5.59 0.71 9.18
CA VAL A 318 4.75 -0.16 10.03
C VAL A 318 4.19 -1.39 9.31
N LEU A 319 4.17 -1.41 7.97
CA LEU A 319 3.63 -2.51 7.18
C LEU A 319 4.68 -3.11 6.21
N SER A 320 4.75 -4.43 6.15
CA SER A 320 5.45 -5.19 5.11
C SER A 320 4.56 -6.26 4.51
N TYR A 321 4.93 -6.70 3.31
CA TYR A 321 4.38 -7.88 2.65
C TYR A 321 5.50 -8.93 2.46
N GLY A 322 5.12 -10.21 2.44
CA GLY A 322 6.06 -11.31 2.21
C GLY A 322 5.41 -12.68 2.16
N TYR A 323 6.20 -13.72 2.42
CA TYR A 323 5.77 -15.11 2.25
C TYR A 323 6.29 -15.96 3.41
N ALA A 324 5.60 -17.04 3.74
CA ALA A 324 5.99 -17.95 4.82
C ALA A 324 5.79 -19.44 4.47
N ALA A 325 6.55 -20.30 5.13
CA ALA A 325 6.10 -21.64 5.43
C ALA A 325 5.25 -21.61 6.71
N ALA A 326 4.21 -22.42 6.82
CA ALA A 326 3.36 -22.46 8.02
C ALA A 326 3.16 -23.86 8.57
N SER A 327 2.79 -23.90 9.86
CA SER A 327 2.20 -25.03 10.58
C SER A 327 1.16 -24.46 11.55
N ILE A 328 -0.13 -24.59 11.22
CA ILE A 328 -1.23 -23.93 11.95
C ILE A 328 -2.07 -24.98 12.68
N GLU A 329 -2.39 -24.74 13.95
CA GLU A 329 -3.08 -25.72 14.80
C GLU A 329 -4.50 -26.00 14.29
N GLY A 330 -4.85 -27.28 14.15
CA GLY A 330 -6.16 -27.74 13.70
C GLY A 330 -6.40 -27.62 12.18
N LEU A 331 -5.44 -27.08 11.42
CA LEU A 331 -5.49 -26.97 9.95
C LEU A 331 -4.54 -27.97 9.28
N THR A 332 -4.64 -28.07 7.96
CA THR A 332 -3.76 -28.85 7.09
C THR A 332 -3.20 -28.01 5.93
N GLU A 333 -2.28 -28.57 5.18
CA GLU A 333 -1.73 -27.96 3.96
C GLU A 333 -2.81 -27.61 2.92
N ALA A 334 -3.92 -28.36 2.88
CA ALA A 334 -5.07 -28.07 2.02
C ALA A 334 -5.88 -26.85 2.48
N ASP A 335 -5.75 -26.45 3.75
CA ASP A 335 -6.43 -25.30 4.33
C ASP A 335 -5.57 -24.04 4.24
N TRP A 336 -4.25 -24.11 4.52
CA TRP A 336 -3.39 -22.90 4.55
C TRP A 336 -2.72 -22.54 3.22
N CYS A 337 -2.52 -23.47 2.28
CA CYS A 337 -1.79 -23.16 1.05
C CYS A 337 -2.43 -22.00 0.27
N CYS A 338 -1.62 -20.98 -0.02
CA CYS A 338 -1.98 -19.75 -0.71
C CYS A 338 -3.03 -18.86 -0.01
N ARG A 339 -3.37 -19.13 1.26
CA ARG A 339 -4.05 -18.14 2.13
C ARG A 339 -3.07 -17.09 2.63
N CYS A 340 -3.62 -15.96 3.06
CA CYS A 340 -2.85 -14.88 3.65
C CYS A 340 -3.22 -14.65 5.12
N TYR A 341 -2.23 -14.24 5.89
CA TYR A 341 -2.37 -13.98 7.31
C TYR A 341 -1.71 -12.65 7.65
N ALA A 342 -2.45 -11.77 8.34
CA ALA A 342 -1.89 -10.56 8.92
C ALA A 342 -1.26 -10.91 10.27
N ILE A 343 0.06 -10.71 10.37
CA ILE A 343 0.85 -10.99 11.56
C ILE A 343 1.22 -9.66 12.22
N THR A 344 0.86 -9.46 13.48
CA THR A 344 1.39 -8.36 14.31
C THR A 344 2.43 -8.92 15.29
N PHE A 345 3.68 -8.45 15.22
CA PHE A 345 4.73 -8.90 16.13
C PHE A 345 4.47 -8.39 17.56
N THR A 346 4.52 -9.28 18.55
CA THR A 346 4.29 -8.94 19.97
C THR A 346 5.58 -8.84 20.75
N GLU A 347 6.70 -9.35 20.23
CA GLU A 347 8.02 -9.32 20.86
C GLU A 347 9.13 -8.88 19.88
N GLY A 348 10.33 -8.65 20.42
CA GLY A 348 11.52 -8.26 19.65
C GLY A 348 11.51 -6.81 19.12
N PRO A 349 12.58 -6.42 18.40
CA PRO A 349 12.69 -5.08 17.80
C PRO A 349 11.55 -4.69 16.84
N ALA A 350 10.97 -5.65 16.12
CA ALA A 350 9.85 -5.43 15.21
C ALA A 350 8.48 -5.36 15.91
N ARG A 351 8.40 -5.42 17.25
CA ARG A 351 7.13 -5.38 18.01
C ARG A 351 6.25 -4.21 17.56
N GLY A 352 5.00 -4.52 17.22
CA GLY A 352 3.99 -3.58 16.75
C GLY A 352 3.98 -3.35 15.23
N LYS A 353 5.05 -3.71 14.51
CA LYS A 353 5.01 -3.77 13.04
C LYS A 353 4.12 -4.92 12.58
N GLN A 354 3.51 -4.75 11.41
CA GLN A 354 2.63 -5.74 10.77
C GLN A 354 3.26 -6.30 9.50
N LEU A 355 3.15 -7.61 9.32
CA LEU A 355 3.58 -8.33 8.12
C LEU A 355 2.39 -9.16 7.61
N VAL A 356 1.89 -8.87 6.41
CA VAL A 356 0.95 -9.77 5.73
C VAL A 356 1.77 -10.78 4.93
N VAL A 357 1.61 -12.07 5.25
CA VAL A 357 2.28 -13.16 4.52
C VAL A 357 1.28 -13.98 3.71
N GLN A 358 1.67 -14.39 2.50
CA GLN A 358 1.03 -15.53 1.84
C GLN A 358 1.78 -16.82 2.21
N VAL A 359 1.06 -17.87 2.59
CA VAL A 359 1.66 -19.17 2.88
C VAL A 359 1.92 -19.94 1.59
N THR A 360 3.19 -20.12 1.24
CA THR A 360 3.61 -20.83 0.02
C THR A 360 4.18 -22.22 0.31
N ASN A 361 4.50 -22.53 1.56
CA ASN A 361 5.19 -23.74 1.97
C ASN A 361 4.63 -24.30 3.30
N THR A 362 4.98 -25.55 3.63
CA THR A 362 4.62 -26.21 4.89
C THR A 362 5.87 -26.55 5.69
N GLY A 363 5.94 -26.06 6.93
CA GLY A 363 7.02 -26.38 7.85
C GLY A 363 6.67 -27.59 8.72
N GLY A 364 6.93 -28.79 8.20
CA GLY A 364 6.51 -30.05 8.81
C GLY A 364 7.23 -30.43 10.12
N ASP A 365 8.26 -29.69 10.51
CA ASP A 365 9.02 -29.80 11.76
C ASP A 365 8.71 -28.69 12.78
N LEU A 366 7.87 -27.72 12.41
CA LEU A 366 7.58 -26.53 13.21
C LEU A 366 6.51 -26.77 14.29
N GLY A 367 6.47 -25.87 15.28
CA GLY A 367 5.48 -25.90 16.35
C GLY A 367 4.05 -25.59 15.89
N ALA A 368 3.10 -25.65 16.82
CA ALA A 368 1.74 -25.19 16.60
C ALA A 368 1.73 -23.66 16.38
N ASN A 369 1.00 -23.20 15.36
CA ASN A 369 0.87 -21.78 14.99
C ASN A 369 2.22 -21.10 14.68
N HIS A 370 3.07 -21.79 13.94
CA HIS A 370 4.41 -21.34 13.60
C HIS A 370 4.50 -20.89 12.14
N PHE A 371 5.07 -19.71 11.91
CA PHE A 371 5.33 -19.15 10.57
C PHE A 371 6.83 -18.96 10.35
N ASP A 372 7.43 -19.76 9.47
CA ASP A 372 8.82 -19.61 9.07
C ASP A 372 8.91 -18.62 7.90
N LEU A 373 9.42 -17.42 8.16
CA LEU A 373 9.37 -16.31 7.20
C LEU A 373 10.42 -16.54 6.10
N GLN A 374 10.00 -16.49 4.84
CA GLN A 374 10.93 -16.54 3.70
C GLN A 374 11.71 -15.23 3.68
N ILE A 375 12.99 -15.29 4.01
CA ILE A 375 13.89 -14.13 4.15
C ILE A 375 15.26 -14.55 3.60
N PRO A 376 15.71 -14.03 2.44
CA PRO A 376 17.05 -14.27 1.91
C PRO A 376 18.14 -14.05 2.96
N GLY A 377 19.01 -15.04 3.13
CA GLY A 377 20.03 -15.03 4.18
C GLY A 377 19.50 -15.31 5.59
N GLY A 378 18.25 -15.79 5.75
CA GLY A 378 17.67 -16.28 7.00
C GLY A 378 18.22 -17.64 7.47
N GLY A 379 18.87 -18.40 6.58
CA GLY A 379 19.42 -19.74 6.84
C GLY A 379 18.73 -20.79 5.97
N VAL A 380 19.45 -21.85 5.58
CA VAL A 380 18.92 -22.91 4.69
C VAL A 380 18.18 -24.01 5.47
N GLY A 381 18.40 -24.11 6.79
CA GLY A 381 17.70 -25.05 7.66
C GLY A 381 18.08 -26.51 7.40
N ILE A 382 17.07 -27.37 7.24
CA ILE A 382 17.27 -28.81 6.97
C ILE A 382 17.86 -29.02 5.58
N PHE A 383 17.23 -28.43 4.56
CA PHE A 383 17.62 -28.57 3.15
C PHE A 383 18.66 -27.51 2.74
N ASN A 384 19.13 -27.55 1.48
CA ASN A 384 19.99 -26.51 0.91
C ASN A 384 19.98 -26.59 -0.63
N GLY A 385 18.92 -26.09 -1.26
CA GLY A 385 18.85 -25.86 -2.70
C GLY A 385 19.71 -24.68 -3.14
N CYS A 386 20.09 -23.76 -2.23
CA CYS A 386 20.94 -22.62 -2.57
C CYS A 386 22.35 -23.05 -2.99
N SER A 387 22.83 -24.20 -2.50
CA SER A 387 24.06 -24.84 -2.97
C SER A 387 24.02 -25.24 -4.45
N THR A 388 22.84 -25.57 -5.00
CA THR A 388 22.68 -25.87 -6.44
C THR A 388 22.19 -24.67 -7.25
N GLN A 389 21.44 -23.73 -6.65
CA GLN A 389 20.94 -22.53 -7.33
C GLN A 389 22.00 -21.44 -7.47
N PHE A 390 22.71 -21.15 -6.38
CA PHE A 390 23.63 -20.01 -6.26
C PHE A 390 25.07 -20.42 -5.94
N ASN A 391 25.38 -21.72 -5.93
CA ASN A 391 26.70 -22.26 -5.58
C ASN A 391 27.19 -21.77 -4.19
N THR A 392 26.29 -21.77 -3.20
CA THR A 392 26.65 -21.46 -1.80
C THR A 392 27.38 -22.60 -1.11
N ASP A 393 27.98 -22.32 0.05
CA ASP A 393 28.51 -23.35 0.95
C ASP A 393 27.40 -24.27 1.51
N THR A 394 27.82 -25.33 2.21
CA THR A 394 26.98 -26.41 2.77
C THR A 394 25.86 -25.93 3.69
N ASP A 395 26.03 -24.74 4.26
CA ASP A 395 25.14 -24.12 5.25
C ASP A 395 24.55 -22.77 4.76
N GLY A 396 24.72 -22.48 3.46
CA GLY A 396 24.20 -21.27 2.80
C GLY A 396 25.20 -20.11 2.82
N TRP A 397 24.70 -18.90 3.10
CA TRP A 397 25.51 -17.67 3.21
C TRP A 397 25.97 -17.35 4.64
N GLY A 398 25.69 -18.21 5.62
CA GLY A 398 25.97 -17.92 7.03
C GLY A 398 25.78 -19.16 7.91
N ASN A 399 25.20 -18.98 9.10
CA ASN A 399 24.81 -20.11 9.94
C ASN A 399 23.66 -20.89 9.28
N ARG A 400 23.73 -22.22 9.29
CA ARG A 400 22.72 -23.11 8.69
C ARG A 400 21.29 -22.74 9.10
N TYR A 401 21.10 -22.44 10.39
CA TYR A 401 19.88 -21.91 10.97
C TYR A 401 20.15 -20.47 11.42
N GLY A 402 19.25 -19.52 11.14
CA GLY A 402 19.41 -18.11 11.48
C GLY A 402 20.27 -17.29 10.51
N GLY A 403 21.06 -17.95 9.66
CA GLY A 403 21.68 -17.35 8.47
C GLY A 403 22.79 -16.35 8.76
N VAL A 404 22.80 -15.24 8.01
CA VAL A 404 23.71 -14.12 8.28
C VAL A 404 23.41 -13.48 9.63
N GLY A 405 24.43 -12.97 10.32
CA GLY A 405 24.33 -12.39 11.67
C GLY A 405 24.11 -10.87 11.69
N LYS A 406 24.45 -10.15 10.62
CA LYS A 406 24.42 -8.67 10.57
C LYS A 406 24.17 -8.14 9.16
N ARG A 407 23.64 -6.91 9.08
CA ARG A 407 23.35 -6.19 7.82
C ARG A 407 24.50 -6.24 6.80
N SER A 408 25.73 -6.01 7.25
CA SER A 408 26.92 -5.98 6.37
C SER A 408 27.32 -7.33 5.77
N GLU A 409 26.65 -8.43 6.11
CA GLU A 409 26.85 -9.73 5.48
C GLU A 409 25.92 -9.93 4.29
N CYS A 410 24.87 -9.11 4.10
CA CYS A 410 24.01 -9.19 2.91
C CYS A 410 24.77 -8.90 1.60
N ASP A 411 25.90 -8.20 1.64
CA ASP A 411 26.75 -7.98 0.45
C ASP A 411 27.31 -9.28 -0.16
N ILE A 412 27.36 -10.39 0.58
CA ILE A 412 27.78 -11.70 0.04
C ILE A 412 26.64 -12.45 -0.67
N LEU A 413 25.39 -11.98 -0.55
CA LEU A 413 24.26 -12.54 -1.29
C LEU A 413 24.23 -12.01 -2.74
N PRO A 414 23.67 -12.79 -3.69
CA PRO A 414 23.38 -12.32 -5.05
C PRO A 414 22.52 -11.05 -5.03
N GLU A 415 22.83 -10.11 -5.92
CA GLU A 415 22.17 -8.81 -6.05
C GLU A 415 20.62 -8.91 -6.07
N ALA A 416 20.08 -9.85 -6.86
CA ALA A 416 18.64 -10.06 -7.01
C ALA A 416 17.87 -10.48 -5.74
N ILE A 417 18.56 -10.87 -4.66
CA ILE A 417 17.96 -11.17 -3.35
C ILE A 417 18.61 -10.40 -2.19
N ARG A 418 19.47 -9.42 -2.49
CA ARG A 418 20.22 -8.66 -1.48
C ARG A 418 19.31 -7.70 -0.71
N ASP A 419 18.38 -7.05 -1.38
CA ASP A 419 17.51 -6.04 -0.75
C ASP A 419 16.53 -6.65 0.26
N ALA A 420 16.06 -7.88 0.02
CA ALA A 420 15.27 -8.63 1.00
C ALA A 420 16.11 -9.19 2.17
N CYS A 421 17.41 -9.39 1.99
CA CYS A 421 18.33 -9.58 3.12
C CYS A 421 18.51 -8.27 3.91
N TYR A 422 18.57 -7.11 3.24
CA TYR A 422 18.61 -5.81 3.91
C TYR A 422 17.31 -5.51 4.69
N TRP A 423 16.14 -5.81 4.13
CA TRP A 423 14.83 -5.73 4.80
C TRP A 423 14.82 -6.42 6.17
N ARG A 424 15.51 -7.56 6.32
CA ARG A 424 15.64 -8.30 7.59
C ARG A 424 16.25 -7.44 8.71
N PHE A 425 17.20 -6.57 8.38
CA PHE A 425 17.93 -5.74 9.33
C PHE A 425 17.39 -4.31 9.42
N ASP A 426 16.76 -3.83 8.36
CA ASP A 426 16.26 -2.46 8.27
C ASP A 426 14.80 -2.39 8.76
N TRP A 427 13.84 -2.96 8.01
CA TRP A 427 12.44 -2.91 8.41
C TRP A 427 12.12 -3.86 9.56
N PHE A 428 12.62 -5.10 9.49
CA PHE A 428 12.42 -6.13 10.53
C PHE A 428 13.42 -6.00 11.69
N LEU A 429 14.29 -4.98 11.66
CA LEU A 429 15.16 -4.53 12.75
C LEU A 429 16.06 -5.63 13.35
N GLY A 430 16.41 -6.64 12.55
CA GLY A 430 17.25 -7.77 12.96
C GLY A 430 16.57 -8.74 13.93
N SER A 431 15.24 -8.72 14.03
CA SER A 431 14.47 -9.47 15.02
C SER A 431 14.74 -10.97 14.96
N ASP A 432 15.08 -11.56 16.12
CA ASP A 432 15.38 -12.98 16.24
C ASP A 432 14.15 -13.75 16.72
N ASN A 433 13.44 -14.37 15.78
CA ASN A 433 12.29 -15.25 16.01
C ASN A 433 11.18 -14.64 16.92
N PRO A 434 10.71 -13.41 16.64
CA PRO A 434 9.73 -12.74 17.50
C PRO A 434 8.41 -13.54 17.60
N ALA A 435 7.87 -13.61 18.82
CA ALA A 435 6.49 -14.00 19.03
C ALA A 435 5.53 -12.99 18.37
N MET A 436 4.34 -13.47 18.03
CA MET A 436 3.34 -12.68 17.32
C MET A 436 1.92 -13.09 17.68
N VAL A 437 0.97 -12.28 17.23
CA VAL A 437 -0.40 -12.73 16.98
C VAL A 437 -0.72 -12.61 15.51
N PHE A 438 -1.65 -13.44 15.03
CA PHE A 438 -2.09 -13.44 13.64
C PHE A 438 -3.59 -13.73 13.51
N ASP A 439 -4.15 -13.31 12.39
CA ASP A 439 -5.40 -13.85 11.86
C ASP A 439 -5.38 -13.94 10.33
N GLU A 440 -6.34 -14.68 9.78
CA GLU A 440 -6.50 -14.87 8.34
C GLU A 440 -7.11 -13.62 7.71
N VAL A 441 -6.61 -13.23 6.53
CA VAL A 441 -7.07 -12.07 5.76
C VAL A 441 -7.20 -12.43 4.28
N GLU A 442 -8.02 -11.67 3.56
CA GLU A 442 -8.00 -11.72 2.09
C GLU A 442 -6.60 -11.35 1.58
N CYS A 443 -6.13 -12.07 0.56
CA CYS A 443 -4.78 -11.88 0.06
C CYS A 443 -4.65 -10.59 -0.76
N PRO A 444 -3.72 -9.67 -0.42
CA PRO A 444 -3.33 -8.55 -1.28
C PRO A 444 -2.95 -9.02 -2.69
N ILE A 445 -3.29 -8.21 -3.69
CA ILE A 445 -2.98 -8.50 -5.10
C ILE A 445 -1.46 -8.55 -5.33
N GLU A 446 -0.69 -7.80 -4.54
CA GLU A 446 0.75 -7.72 -4.62
C GLU A 446 1.45 -9.02 -4.23
N LEU A 447 0.84 -9.83 -3.36
CA LEU A 447 1.31 -11.18 -3.04
C LEU A 447 0.88 -12.20 -4.09
N THR A 448 -0.41 -12.16 -4.47
CA THR A 448 -0.99 -13.17 -5.38
C THR A 448 -0.54 -13.03 -6.82
N GLN A 449 -0.17 -11.83 -7.30
CA GLN A 449 0.42 -11.65 -8.63
C GLN A 449 1.80 -12.32 -8.76
N ASN A 450 2.55 -12.44 -7.65
CA ASN A 450 3.90 -12.99 -7.62
C ASN A 450 3.93 -14.53 -7.52
N THR A 451 2.88 -15.13 -6.95
CA THR A 451 2.70 -16.59 -6.88
C THR A 451 1.72 -17.12 -7.95
N GLY A 452 0.86 -16.26 -8.49
CA GLY A 452 -0.32 -16.61 -9.28
C GLY A 452 -1.37 -17.44 -8.53
N CYS A 453 -1.15 -17.70 -7.23
CA CYS A 453 -1.92 -18.65 -6.46
C CYS A 453 -2.93 -17.92 -5.56
N ILE A 454 -4.21 -18.24 -5.73
CA ILE A 454 -5.32 -17.70 -4.95
C ILE A 454 -6.16 -18.90 -4.48
N HIS A 455 -6.44 -18.99 -3.19
CA HIS A 455 -7.35 -20.00 -2.63
C HIS A 455 -8.80 -19.69 -3.05
N LYS A 456 -9.56 -20.73 -3.44
CA LYS A 456 -10.97 -20.65 -3.84
C LYS A 456 -11.94 -21.00 -2.71
#